data_AF-A0A2D9LIF8-F1
#
_entry.id   AF-A0A2D9LIF8-F1
#
_cell.length_a   1.000
_cell.length_b   1.000
_cell.length_c   1.000
_cell.angle_alpha   90.00
_cell.angle_beta   90.00
_cell.angle_gamma   90.00
#
_symmetry.space_group_name_H-M   'P 1'
#
loop_
_entity.id
_entity.type
_entity.pdbx_description
1 polymer ?
#
loop_
_entity_poly.entity_id
_entity_poly.type
_entity_poly.pdbx_seq_one_letter_code
_entity_poly.pdbx_strand_id
1 'polypeptide(L)'
;MTDKKNERVDEVSRYYRSAARIESVIAGLFWVNALLSLTILLSLDIPALWQQLLPILFILTVLIQFVASQVNRFYLIPRAEQLRRKQMLSDSFGAPLSHDKTALYYNNGYAPSIKRLGANTMENAFFSSEVAGKMLINKRALVLLYIACWILVFSFRDTDLDIMMWITQIVFSGEIIAQWFSLEALRSRQERTYERLHTYFLHKIGSDSAKEIATILDAFVAYETAKSSSSCLLSSKLFHKLNPSLTKKWEQIRKDLGMDF
;
A
#
# COMPACT_ATOMS: atom_id res chain seq x y z
N MET A 1 12.68 39.60 13.66
CA MET A 1 12.96 38.20 13.29
C MET A 1 11.62 37.50 13.12
N THR A 2 11.19 37.32 11.88
CA THR A 2 9.91 36.71 11.54
C THR A 2 9.92 35.23 11.91
N ASP A 3 9.03 34.87 12.82
CA ASP A 3 8.66 33.50 13.18
C ASP A 3 8.19 32.78 11.91
N LYS A 4 9.11 32.07 11.25
CA LYS A 4 8.78 31.19 10.14
C LYS A 4 7.99 30.05 10.76
N LYS A 5 6.66 30.13 10.66
CA LYS A 5 5.73 29.02 10.87
C LYS A 5 6.37 27.79 10.23
N ASN A 6 6.82 26.82 11.03
CA ASN A 6 7.48 25.62 10.52
C ASN A 6 6.50 24.94 9.56
N GLU A 7 6.77 25.05 8.26
CA GLU A 7 5.93 24.46 7.23
C GLU A 7 6.26 22.97 7.11
N ARG A 8 5.23 22.13 6.94
CA ARG A 8 5.43 20.69 6.72
C ARG A 8 6.12 20.50 5.37
N VAL A 9 7.28 19.84 5.37
CA VAL A 9 8.03 19.49 4.15
C VAL A 9 8.10 17.97 4.02
N ASP A 10 7.79 17.43 2.84
CA ASP A 10 7.94 16.01 2.52
C ASP A 10 8.43 15.81 1.07
N GLU A 11 9.73 15.97 0.85
CA GLU A 11 10.33 15.79 -0.48
C GLU A 11 10.30 14.33 -0.94
N VAL A 12 10.34 13.37 -0.01
CA VAL A 12 10.29 11.92 -0.28
C VAL A 12 8.97 11.51 -0.95
N SER A 13 7.88 12.27 -0.73
CA SER A 13 6.59 12.06 -1.40
C SER A 13 6.67 12.03 -2.93
N ARG A 14 7.67 12.67 -3.55
CA ARG A 14 7.85 12.65 -5.02
C ARG A 14 8.05 11.24 -5.59
N TYR A 15 8.74 10.37 -4.86
CA TYR A 15 9.00 9.00 -5.29
C TYR A 15 7.72 8.14 -5.25
N TYR A 16 6.90 8.35 -4.22
CA TYR A 16 5.57 7.73 -4.13
C TYR A 16 4.62 8.23 -5.23
N ARG A 17 4.69 9.51 -5.60
CA ARG A 17 3.88 10.05 -6.70
C ARG A 17 4.17 9.38 -8.05
N SER A 18 5.44 9.08 -8.34
CA SER A 18 5.81 8.36 -9.56
C SER A 18 5.24 6.94 -9.56
N ALA A 19 5.37 6.21 -8.46
CA ALA A 19 4.83 4.86 -8.31
C ALA A 19 3.28 4.85 -8.41
N ALA A 20 2.61 5.82 -7.77
CA ALA A 20 1.16 5.96 -7.80
C ALA A 20 0.61 6.31 -9.20
N ARG A 21 1.36 7.07 -10.02
CA ARG A 21 0.99 7.35 -11.42
C ARG A 21 1.01 6.06 -12.24
N ILE A 22 2.07 5.26 -12.13
CA ILE A 22 2.17 3.98 -12.83
C ILE A 22 1.08 3.01 -12.36
N GLU A 23 0.80 2.95 -11.06
CA GLU A 23 -0.32 2.16 -10.51
C GLU A 23 -1.67 2.58 -11.11
N SER A 24 -1.89 3.89 -11.32
CA SER A 24 -3.10 4.40 -11.97
C SER A 24 -3.18 3.99 -13.44
N VAL A 25 -2.06 3.96 -14.17
CA VAL A 25 -1.99 3.46 -15.55
C VAL A 25 -2.27 1.97 -15.61
N ILE A 26 -1.67 1.17 -14.72
CA ILE A 26 -1.91 -0.27 -14.59
C ILE A 26 -3.40 -0.53 -14.33
N ALA A 27 -4.02 0.22 -13.41
CA ALA A 27 -5.45 0.11 -13.13
C ALA A 27 -6.31 0.46 -14.35
N GLY A 28 -5.92 1.47 -15.13
CA GLY A 28 -6.59 1.80 -16.40
C GLY A 28 -6.48 0.67 -17.44
N LEU A 29 -5.29 0.13 -17.62
CA LEU A 29 -5.04 -1.00 -18.52
C LEU A 29 -5.84 -2.24 -18.11
N PHE A 30 -5.98 -2.50 -16.81
CA PHE A 30 -6.81 -3.59 -16.30
C PHE A 30 -8.26 -3.46 -16.79
N TRP A 31 -8.87 -2.28 -16.69
CA TRP A 31 -10.25 -2.06 -17.17
C TRP A 31 -10.38 -2.14 -18.69
N VAL A 32 -9.37 -1.65 -19.43
CA VAL A 32 -9.31 -1.82 -20.90
C VAL A 32 -9.24 -3.30 -21.25
N ASN A 33 -8.37 -4.07 -20.59
CA ASN A 33 -8.25 -5.50 -20.81
C ASN A 33 -9.54 -6.25 -20.46
N ALA A 34 -10.21 -5.87 -19.36
CA ALA A 34 -11.50 -6.44 -18.98
C ALA A 34 -12.56 -6.18 -20.07
N LEU A 35 -12.66 -4.94 -20.56
CA LEU A 35 -13.58 -4.59 -21.64
C LEU A 35 -13.28 -5.36 -22.93
N LEU A 36 -12.01 -5.41 -23.35
CA LEU A 36 -11.57 -6.16 -24.52
C LEU A 36 -11.96 -7.65 -24.40
N SER A 37 -11.71 -8.24 -23.22
CA SER A 37 -12.04 -9.64 -22.99
C SER A 37 -13.54 -9.93 -23.08
N LEU A 38 -14.38 -9.01 -22.55
CA LEU A 38 -15.83 -9.11 -22.66
C LEU A 38 -16.30 -8.92 -24.11
N THR A 39 -15.71 -7.98 -24.85
CA THR A 39 -16.06 -7.76 -26.26
C THR A 39 -15.75 -8.97 -27.13
N ILE A 40 -14.59 -9.61 -26.93
CA ILE A 40 -14.18 -10.84 -27.65
C ILE A 40 -15.13 -11.99 -27.29
N LEU A 41 -15.60 -12.05 -26.05
CA LEU A 41 -16.52 -13.09 -25.61
C LEU A 41 -17.93 -12.95 -26.20
N LEU A 42 -18.45 -11.73 -26.26
CA LEU A 42 -19.84 -11.45 -26.65
C LEU A 42 -19.98 -11.20 -28.16
N SER A 43 -18.88 -11.18 -28.91
CA SER A 43 -18.86 -10.85 -30.32
C SER A 43 -19.35 -11.99 -31.21
N LEU A 44 -20.66 -12.11 -31.36
CA LEU A 44 -21.26 -13.06 -32.31
C LEU A 44 -21.26 -12.54 -33.76
N ASP A 45 -21.27 -11.21 -33.99
CA ASP A 45 -21.43 -10.59 -35.33
C ASP A 45 -20.41 -9.47 -35.64
N ILE A 46 -19.16 -9.60 -35.18
CA ILE A 46 -18.11 -8.60 -35.46
C ILE A 46 -17.49 -8.86 -36.85
N PRO A 47 -17.18 -7.82 -37.67
CA PRO A 47 -16.50 -8.00 -38.96
C PRO A 47 -15.18 -8.76 -38.84
N ALA A 48 -14.84 -9.59 -39.84
CA ALA A 48 -13.67 -10.49 -39.82
C ALA A 48 -12.35 -9.81 -39.46
N LEU A 49 -12.13 -8.56 -39.89
CA LEU A 49 -10.94 -7.77 -39.54
C LEU A 49 -10.82 -7.58 -38.01
N TRP A 50 -11.92 -7.24 -37.34
CA TRP A 50 -11.95 -6.97 -35.91
C TRP A 50 -11.84 -8.24 -35.08
N GLN A 51 -12.31 -9.39 -35.59
CA GLN A 51 -12.10 -10.70 -34.96
C GLN A 51 -10.60 -11.05 -34.85
N GLN A 52 -9.77 -10.56 -35.79
CA GLN A 52 -8.32 -10.77 -35.76
C GLN A 52 -7.60 -9.69 -34.93
N LEU A 53 -8.02 -8.43 -35.03
CA LEU A 53 -7.34 -7.32 -34.36
C LEU A 53 -7.57 -7.28 -32.84
N LEU A 54 -8.77 -7.62 -32.34
CA LEU A 54 -9.10 -7.54 -30.92
C LEU A 54 -8.24 -8.47 -30.03
N PRO A 55 -8.02 -9.76 -30.39
CA PRO A 55 -7.10 -10.63 -29.64
C PRO A 55 -5.65 -10.12 -29.62
N ILE A 56 -5.16 -9.60 -30.76
CA ILE A 56 -3.80 -9.03 -30.85
C ILE A 56 -3.67 -7.83 -29.91
N LEU A 57 -4.65 -6.91 -29.95
CA LEU A 57 -4.68 -5.75 -29.08
C LEU A 57 -4.72 -6.17 -27.61
N PHE A 58 -5.56 -7.13 -27.25
CA PHE A 58 -5.66 -7.68 -25.89
C PHE A 58 -4.32 -8.25 -25.39
N ILE A 59 -3.63 -9.05 -26.20
CA ILE A 59 -2.32 -9.60 -25.84
C ILE A 59 -1.31 -8.48 -25.61
N LEU A 60 -1.25 -7.48 -26.50
CA LEU A 60 -0.34 -6.35 -26.37
C LEU A 60 -0.60 -5.54 -25.10
N THR A 61 -1.86 -5.24 -24.79
CA THR A 61 -2.23 -4.47 -23.60
C THR A 61 -2.00 -5.26 -22.31
N VAL A 62 -2.18 -6.57 -22.30
CA VAL A 62 -1.80 -7.46 -21.18
C VAL A 62 -0.28 -7.45 -20.97
N LEU A 63 0.52 -7.54 -22.04
CA LEU A 63 1.99 -7.49 -21.93
C LEU A 63 2.48 -6.13 -21.40
N ILE A 64 1.91 -5.02 -21.89
CA ILE A 64 2.23 -3.67 -21.39
C ILE A 64 1.87 -3.55 -19.91
N GLN A 65 0.68 -4.01 -19.51
CA GLN A 65 0.25 -4.01 -18.11
C GLN A 65 1.22 -4.84 -17.25
N PHE A 66 1.60 -6.03 -17.71
CA PHE A 66 2.53 -6.90 -16.99
C PHE A 66 3.89 -6.23 -16.76
N VAL A 67 4.49 -5.65 -17.82
CA VAL A 67 5.79 -4.95 -17.72
C VAL A 67 5.68 -3.75 -16.79
N ALA A 68 4.63 -2.94 -16.92
CA ALA A 68 4.39 -1.80 -16.04
C ALA A 68 4.27 -2.23 -14.57
N SER A 69 3.55 -3.34 -14.31
CA SER A 69 3.43 -3.93 -12.98
C SER A 69 4.77 -4.39 -12.41
N GLN A 70 5.63 -5.04 -13.22
CA GLN A 70 6.96 -5.45 -12.75
C GLN A 70 7.87 -4.25 -12.45
N VAL A 71 7.86 -3.23 -13.31
CA VAL A 71 8.63 -1.98 -13.07
C VAL A 71 8.17 -1.30 -11.79
N ASN A 72 6.85 -1.21 -11.56
CA ASN A 72 6.34 -0.59 -10.36
C ASN A 72 6.74 -1.39 -9.10
N ARG A 73 6.56 -2.71 -9.14
CA ARG A 73 6.80 -3.64 -8.03
C ARG A 73 8.28 -3.74 -7.65
N PHE A 74 9.18 -3.86 -8.61
CA PHE A 74 10.59 -4.15 -8.35
C PHE A 74 11.49 -2.92 -8.34
N TYR A 75 11.03 -1.78 -8.88
CA TYR A 75 11.85 -0.59 -8.97
C TYR A 75 11.25 0.63 -8.27
N LEU A 76 10.03 1.04 -8.65
CA LEU A 76 9.47 2.32 -8.16
C LEU A 76 9.06 2.26 -6.68
N ILE A 77 8.33 1.22 -6.27
CA ILE A 77 7.90 1.03 -4.89
C ILE A 77 9.11 0.85 -3.96
N PRO A 78 10.05 -0.09 -4.22
CA PRO A 78 11.18 -0.30 -3.32
C PRO A 78 12.07 0.93 -3.18
N ARG A 79 12.24 1.71 -4.26
CA ARG A 79 12.99 2.97 -4.21
C ARG A 79 12.31 4.01 -3.31
N ALA A 80 11.00 4.17 -3.41
CA ALA A 80 10.24 5.09 -2.56
C ALA A 80 10.30 4.65 -1.08
N GLU A 81 10.14 3.35 -0.81
CA GLU A 81 10.24 2.79 0.54
C GLU A 81 11.63 2.92 1.14
N GLN A 82 12.69 2.67 0.37
CA GLN A 82 14.06 2.84 0.81
C GLN A 82 14.33 4.27 1.28
N LEU A 83 13.88 5.27 0.52
CA LEU A 83 14.06 6.67 0.88
C LEU A 83 13.24 7.06 2.12
N ARG A 84 12.02 6.53 2.24
CA ARG A 84 11.18 6.73 3.44
C ARG A 84 11.80 6.09 4.69
N ARG A 85 12.41 4.92 4.56
CA ARG A 85 13.15 4.26 5.64
C ARG A 85 14.37 5.06 6.08
N LYS A 86 15.17 5.53 5.11
CA LYS A 86 16.31 6.42 5.39
C LYS A 86 15.86 7.67 6.14
N GLN A 87 14.78 8.30 5.70
CA GLN A 87 14.20 9.48 6.36
C GLN A 87 13.76 9.15 7.79
N MET A 88 13.06 8.04 8.01
CA MET A 88 12.63 7.62 9.35
C MET A 88 13.81 7.40 10.29
N LEU A 89 14.87 6.74 9.82
CA LEU A 89 16.10 6.54 10.59
C LEU A 89 16.80 7.88 10.86
N SER A 90 16.86 8.78 9.88
CA SER A 90 17.43 10.11 10.06
C SER A 90 16.69 10.96 11.07
N ASP A 91 15.36 10.94 11.02
CA ASP A 91 14.52 11.61 12.01
C ASP A 91 14.71 10.99 13.40
N SER A 92 14.75 9.65 13.48
CA SER A 92 14.82 8.94 14.76
C SER A 92 16.17 9.11 15.46
N PHE A 93 17.27 9.22 14.72
CA PHE A 93 18.63 9.29 15.28
C PHE A 93 19.33 10.63 15.07
N GLY A 94 18.68 11.61 14.42
CA GLY A 94 19.26 12.93 14.18
C GLY A 94 20.46 12.91 13.22
N ALA A 95 20.63 11.83 12.44
CA ALA A 95 21.75 11.62 11.55
C ALA A 95 21.29 11.56 10.08
N PRO A 96 21.72 12.48 9.20
CA PRO A 96 21.24 12.52 7.82
C PRO A 96 21.74 11.32 7.00
N LEU A 97 20.80 10.56 6.41
CA LEU A 97 21.06 9.40 5.54
C LEU A 97 20.60 9.64 4.08
N SER A 98 19.96 10.78 3.82
CA SER A 98 19.51 11.24 2.51
C SER A 98 19.66 12.76 2.43
N HIS A 99 19.73 13.28 1.20
CA HIS A 99 19.70 14.72 0.92
C HIS A 99 18.27 15.28 0.87
N ASP A 100 17.26 14.42 0.74
CA ASP A 100 15.84 14.82 0.75
C ASP A 100 15.46 15.38 2.13
N LYS A 101 14.80 16.54 2.14
CA LYS A 101 14.36 17.21 3.37
C LYS A 101 12.94 16.80 3.74
N THR A 102 12.74 16.55 5.03
CA THR A 102 11.40 16.41 5.62
C THR A 102 11.32 17.12 6.95
N ALA A 103 10.21 17.81 7.20
CA ALA A 103 9.95 18.53 8.45
C ALA A 103 8.51 18.30 8.90
N LEU A 104 8.31 18.13 10.21
CA LEU A 104 6.99 17.90 10.83
C LEU A 104 6.23 16.72 10.21
N TYR A 105 6.96 15.64 9.89
CA TYR A 105 6.35 14.41 9.37
C TYR A 105 5.77 13.55 10.50
N TYR A 106 6.50 13.43 11.61
CA TYR A 106 6.10 12.65 12.79
C TYR A 106 5.55 13.53 13.89
N ASN A 107 4.54 13.03 14.59
CA ASN A 107 3.88 13.74 15.69
C ASN A 107 4.30 13.09 17.02
N ASN A 108 5.58 13.21 17.39
CA ASN A 108 6.06 12.88 18.73
C ASN A 108 7.26 13.75 19.12
N GLY A 109 7.38 14.00 20.43
CA GLY A 109 8.35 14.94 20.99
C GLY A 109 9.67 14.34 21.47
N TYR A 110 9.84 13.01 21.35
CA TYR A 110 11.09 12.36 21.74
C TYR A 110 12.31 12.98 21.04
N ALA A 111 13.37 13.27 21.80
CA ALA A 111 14.66 13.58 21.22
C ALA A 111 15.22 12.39 20.40
N PRO A 112 16.15 12.61 19.46
CA PRO A 112 16.77 11.55 18.69
C PRO A 112 17.27 10.39 19.56
N SER A 113 16.66 9.21 19.40
CA SER A 113 16.86 8.04 20.25
C SER A 113 16.17 6.79 19.67
N ILE A 114 16.46 5.63 20.24
CA ILE A 114 15.74 4.39 19.92
C ILE A 114 14.24 4.49 20.25
N LYS A 115 13.87 5.23 21.30
CA LYS A 115 12.46 5.50 21.66
C LYS A 115 11.74 6.29 20.57
N ARG A 116 12.41 7.27 19.97
CA ARG A 116 11.88 8.01 18.82
C ARG A 116 11.63 7.08 17.63
N LEU A 117 12.52 6.12 17.36
CA LEU A 117 12.29 5.09 16.34
C LEU A 117 11.05 4.25 16.65
N GLY A 118 10.90 3.80 17.91
CA GLY A 118 9.73 3.06 18.37
C GLY A 118 8.43 3.85 18.20
N ALA A 119 8.41 5.11 18.62
CA ALA A 119 7.26 6.00 18.50
C ALA A 119 6.89 6.25 17.03
N ASN A 120 7.87 6.56 16.19
CA ASN A 120 7.71 6.73 14.74
C ASN A 120 7.16 5.47 14.08
N THR A 121 7.67 4.29 14.47
CA THR A 121 7.22 2.99 13.95
C THR A 121 5.77 2.73 14.36
N MET A 122 5.43 2.99 15.62
CA MET A 122 4.08 2.79 16.15
C MET A 122 3.07 3.72 15.47
N GLU A 123 3.40 5.01 15.31
CA GLU A 123 2.58 5.99 14.58
C GLU A 123 2.35 5.51 13.15
N ASN A 124 3.42 5.17 12.45
CA ASN A 124 3.34 4.70 11.08
C ASN A 124 2.51 3.42 10.93
N ALA A 125 2.66 2.46 11.85
CA ALA A 125 1.92 1.20 11.85
C ALA A 125 0.41 1.45 12.06
N PHE A 126 0.05 2.31 13.01
CA PHE A 126 -1.33 2.73 13.27
C PHE A 126 -1.96 3.40 12.04
N PHE A 127 -1.30 4.39 11.45
CA PHE A 127 -1.83 5.06 10.27
C PHE A 127 -1.94 4.12 9.07
N SER A 128 -0.96 3.21 8.91
CA SER A 128 -0.94 2.25 7.81
C SER A 128 -2.07 1.22 7.93
N SER A 129 -2.34 0.70 9.13
CA SER A 129 -3.42 -0.27 9.36
C SER A 129 -4.80 0.34 9.13
N GLU A 130 -5.03 1.58 9.58
CA GLU A 130 -6.29 2.31 9.39
C GLU A 130 -6.56 2.61 7.90
N VAL A 131 -5.56 3.10 7.17
CA VAL A 131 -5.67 3.36 5.73
C VAL A 131 -5.90 2.05 4.97
N ALA A 132 -5.14 0.99 5.27
CA ALA A 132 -5.32 -0.32 4.67
C ALA A 132 -6.72 -0.89 4.95
N GLY A 133 -7.23 -0.74 6.18
CA GLY A 133 -8.58 -1.12 6.57
C GLY A 133 -9.64 -0.43 5.72
N LYS A 134 -9.49 0.88 5.46
CA LYS A 134 -10.42 1.61 4.60
C LYS A 134 -10.34 1.18 3.13
N MET A 135 -9.14 0.87 2.63
CA MET A 135 -8.93 0.35 1.28
C MET A 135 -9.56 -1.04 1.09
N LEU A 136 -9.47 -1.90 2.11
CA LEU A 136 -10.01 -3.26 2.08
C LEU A 136 -11.52 -3.30 1.90
N ILE A 137 -12.27 -2.35 2.44
CA ILE A 137 -13.74 -2.29 2.24
C ILE A 137 -14.06 -2.23 0.74
N ASN A 138 -13.40 -1.34 0.01
CA ASN A 138 -13.61 -1.20 -1.43
C ASN A 138 -13.09 -2.43 -2.19
N LYS A 139 -11.93 -2.97 -1.78
CA LYS A 139 -11.35 -4.15 -2.46
C LYS A 139 -12.22 -5.39 -2.28
N ARG A 140 -12.75 -5.63 -1.08
CA ARG A 140 -13.69 -6.73 -0.78
C ARG A 140 -14.97 -6.59 -1.60
N ALA A 141 -15.55 -5.39 -1.66
CA ALA A 141 -16.73 -5.14 -2.49
C ALA A 141 -16.47 -5.42 -3.98
N LEU A 142 -15.31 -5.01 -4.50
CA LEU A 142 -14.90 -5.27 -5.88
C LEU A 142 -14.71 -6.78 -6.14
N VAL A 143 -14.05 -7.50 -5.23
CA VAL A 143 -13.85 -8.96 -5.33
C VAL A 143 -15.20 -9.69 -5.32
N LEU A 144 -16.12 -9.31 -4.42
CA LEU A 144 -17.46 -9.89 -4.34
C LEU A 144 -18.26 -9.63 -5.62
N LEU A 145 -18.23 -8.40 -6.13
CA LEU A 145 -18.88 -8.05 -7.40
C LEU A 145 -18.30 -8.85 -8.56
N TYR A 146 -16.97 -8.97 -8.64
CA TYR A 146 -16.29 -9.75 -9.66
C TYR A 146 -16.72 -11.22 -9.64
N ILE A 147 -16.74 -11.85 -8.45
CA ILE A 147 -17.21 -13.23 -8.29
C ILE A 147 -18.68 -13.36 -8.71
N ALA A 148 -19.54 -12.44 -8.29
CA ALA A 148 -20.96 -12.45 -8.64
C ALA A 148 -21.19 -12.31 -10.15
N CYS A 149 -20.49 -11.38 -10.82
CA CYS A 149 -20.54 -11.22 -12.26
C CYS A 149 -20.16 -12.51 -12.99
N TRP A 150 -19.11 -13.20 -12.55
CA TRP A 150 -18.70 -14.44 -13.18
C TRP A 150 -19.67 -15.59 -12.94
N ILE A 151 -20.22 -15.73 -11.74
CA ILE A 151 -21.27 -16.72 -11.46
C ILE A 151 -22.46 -16.50 -12.40
N LEU A 152 -22.89 -15.24 -12.60
CA LEU A 152 -23.97 -14.91 -13.54
C LEU A 152 -23.61 -15.30 -14.97
N VAL A 153 -22.44 -14.91 -15.46
CA VAL A 153 -21.99 -15.25 -16.83
C VAL A 153 -21.96 -16.76 -17.05
N PHE A 154 -21.47 -17.54 -16.09
CA PHE A 154 -21.48 -19.00 -16.18
C PHE A 154 -22.90 -19.60 -16.08
N SER A 155 -23.81 -18.99 -15.31
CA SER A 155 -25.18 -19.49 -15.16
C SER A 155 -26.03 -19.33 -16.42
N PHE A 156 -25.70 -18.37 -17.29
CA PHE A 156 -26.44 -18.09 -18.52
C PHE A 156 -25.83 -18.75 -19.77
N ARG A 157 -24.74 -19.51 -19.64
CA ARG A 157 -24.03 -20.07 -20.79
C ARG A 157 -24.29 -21.57 -20.96
N ASP A 158 -24.90 -21.94 -22.09
CA ASP A 158 -24.94 -23.32 -22.62
C ASP A 158 -23.68 -23.67 -23.46
N THR A 159 -22.55 -22.97 -23.27
CA THR A 159 -21.44 -22.95 -24.24
C THR A 159 -20.18 -23.70 -23.78
N ASP A 160 -19.55 -24.43 -24.72
CA ASP A 160 -18.18 -24.92 -24.59
C ASP A 160 -17.21 -23.75 -24.32
N LEU A 161 -16.42 -23.88 -23.26
CA LEU A 161 -15.49 -22.84 -22.82
C LEU A 161 -14.24 -22.87 -23.69
N ASP A 162 -14.10 -21.89 -24.60
CA ASP A 162 -12.86 -21.67 -25.32
C ASP A 162 -11.68 -21.45 -24.37
N ILE A 163 -10.52 -22.01 -24.73
CA ILE A 163 -9.26 -21.91 -23.99
C ILE A 163 -8.90 -20.44 -23.66
N MET A 164 -9.27 -19.51 -24.55
CA MET A 164 -9.03 -18.08 -24.38
C MET A 164 -9.81 -17.48 -23.19
N MET A 165 -11.00 -18.00 -22.89
CA MET A 165 -11.75 -17.61 -21.69
C MET A 165 -11.04 -18.09 -20.42
N TRP A 166 -10.54 -19.34 -20.41
CA TRP A 166 -9.82 -19.88 -19.26
C TRP A 166 -8.55 -19.08 -18.92
N ILE A 167 -7.77 -18.71 -19.94
CA ILE A 167 -6.56 -17.91 -19.75
C ILE A 167 -6.91 -16.53 -19.16
N THR A 168 -7.90 -15.88 -19.74
CA THR A 168 -8.41 -14.57 -19.29
C THR A 168 -8.84 -14.62 -17.83
N GLN A 169 -9.61 -15.65 -17.46
CA GLN A 169 -10.09 -15.88 -16.11
C GLN A 169 -8.99 -16.05 -15.09
N ILE A 170 -8.00 -16.88 -15.40
CA ILE A 170 -6.87 -17.14 -14.51
C ILE A 170 -6.05 -15.86 -14.28
N VAL A 171 -5.78 -15.10 -15.34
CA VAL A 171 -4.98 -13.88 -15.27
C VAL A 171 -5.67 -12.81 -14.42
N PHE A 172 -6.94 -12.50 -14.70
CA PHE A 172 -7.66 -11.45 -13.96
C PHE A 172 -7.99 -11.85 -12.52
N SER A 173 -8.44 -13.08 -12.31
CA SER A 173 -8.76 -13.57 -10.97
C SER A 173 -7.51 -13.64 -10.12
N GLY A 174 -6.39 -14.12 -10.68
CA GLY A 174 -5.10 -14.16 -10.02
C GLY A 174 -4.65 -12.79 -9.53
N GLU A 175 -4.73 -11.76 -10.38
CA GLU A 175 -4.32 -10.40 -10.02
C GLU A 175 -5.22 -9.77 -8.94
N ILE A 176 -6.55 -9.84 -9.10
CA ILE A 176 -7.50 -9.25 -8.14
C ILE A 176 -7.36 -9.89 -6.76
N ILE A 177 -7.30 -11.23 -6.73
CA ILE A 177 -7.21 -12.01 -5.49
C ILE A 177 -5.85 -11.80 -4.83
N ALA A 178 -4.75 -11.82 -5.58
CA ALA A 178 -3.42 -11.57 -5.04
C ALA A 178 -3.31 -10.18 -4.41
N GLN A 179 -3.81 -9.14 -5.08
CA GLN A 179 -3.81 -7.79 -4.53
C GLN A 179 -4.66 -7.67 -3.25
N TRP A 180 -5.80 -8.38 -3.19
CA TRP A 180 -6.62 -8.42 -1.98
C TRP A 180 -5.87 -9.08 -0.81
N PHE A 181 -5.32 -10.29 -1.01
CA PHE A 181 -4.56 -10.99 0.03
C PHE A 181 -3.33 -10.20 0.49
N SER A 182 -2.59 -9.58 -0.43
CA SER A 182 -1.45 -8.73 -0.07
C SER A 182 -1.84 -7.56 0.83
N LEU A 183 -3.00 -6.94 0.57
CA LEU A 183 -3.50 -5.84 1.39
C LEU A 183 -4.02 -6.31 2.77
N GLU A 184 -4.67 -7.48 2.84
CA GLU A 184 -5.06 -8.09 4.12
C GLU A 184 -3.83 -8.44 4.97
N ALA A 185 -2.84 -9.08 4.36
CA ALA A 185 -1.58 -9.43 5.01
C ALA A 185 -0.83 -8.18 5.49
N LEU A 186 -0.81 -7.11 4.67
CA LEU A 186 -0.25 -5.83 5.07
C LEU A 186 -0.97 -5.29 6.30
N ARG A 187 -2.29 -5.12 6.25
CA ARG A 187 -3.07 -4.60 7.39
C ARG A 187 -2.82 -5.40 8.66
N SER A 188 -2.93 -6.72 8.60
CA SER A 188 -2.76 -7.58 9.78
C SER A 188 -1.36 -7.47 10.38
N ARG A 189 -0.31 -7.40 9.54
CA ARG A 189 1.07 -7.21 10.03
C ARG A 189 1.27 -5.83 10.65
N GLN A 190 0.70 -4.77 10.06
CA GLN A 190 0.77 -3.42 10.61
C GLN A 190 0.06 -3.30 11.96
N GLU A 191 -1.12 -3.91 12.09
CA GLU A 191 -1.87 -3.98 13.35
C GLU A 191 -1.08 -4.73 14.44
N ARG A 192 -0.47 -5.88 14.11
CA ARG A 192 0.42 -6.60 15.04
C ARG A 192 1.62 -5.77 15.49
N THR A 193 2.27 -5.06 14.56
CA THR A 193 3.38 -4.15 14.90
C THR A 193 2.92 -3.04 15.84
N TYR A 194 1.77 -2.43 15.55
CA TYR A 194 1.17 -1.41 16.40
C TYR A 194 0.91 -1.96 17.80
N GLU A 195 0.19 -3.07 17.93
CA GLU A 195 -0.16 -3.67 19.23
C GLU A 195 1.08 -4.02 20.06
N ARG A 196 2.12 -4.55 19.40
CA ARG A 196 3.39 -4.89 20.06
C ARG A 196 4.07 -3.64 20.64
N LEU A 197 4.18 -2.57 19.86
CA LEU A 197 4.79 -1.32 20.32
C LEU A 197 3.92 -0.61 21.35
N HIS A 198 2.61 -0.63 21.17
CA HIS A 198 1.65 -0.08 22.12
C HIS A 198 1.79 -0.76 23.48
N THR A 199 1.82 -2.11 23.50
CA THR A 199 2.05 -2.90 24.70
C THR A 199 3.41 -2.59 25.35
N TYR A 200 4.45 -2.38 24.54
CA TYR A 200 5.78 -2.01 25.02
C TYR A 200 5.77 -0.64 25.73
N PHE A 201 5.16 0.39 25.11
CA PHE A 201 5.06 1.73 25.69
C PHE A 201 4.13 1.76 26.91
N LEU A 202 3.04 1.00 26.91
CA LEU A 202 2.08 0.94 28.01
C LEU A 202 2.70 0.39 29.29
N HIS A 203 3.42 -0.73 29.20
CA HIS A 203 4.01 -1.38 30.38
C HIS A 203 5.32 -0.77 30.83
N LYS A 204 5.85 0.24 30.09
CA LYS A 204 7.18 0.83 30.32
C LYS A 204 8.22 -0.25 30.64
N ILE A 205 8.23 -1.33 29.84
CA ILE A 205 9.05 -2.52 30.10
C ILE A 205 10.43 -2.04 30.51
N GLY A 206 10.80 -2.36 31.76
CA GLY A 206 11.90 -1.73 32.48
C GLY A 206 13.12 -1.53 31.59
N SER A 207 13.77 -0.38 31.74
CA SER A 207 14.86 0.17 30.93
C SER A 207 16.13 -0.70 30.96
N ASP A 208 16.00 -1.95 30.54
CA ASP A 208 17.07 -2.80 30.09
C ASP A 208 17.36 -2.40 28.63
N SER A 209 18.40 -1.60 28.46
CA SER A 209 18.71 -0.94 27.19
C SER A 209 18.83 -1.95 26.04
N ALA A 210 19.36 -3.14 26.30
CA ALA A 210 19.52 -4.17 25.27
C ALA A 210 18.15 -4.74 24.84
N LYS A 211 17.26 -5.05 25.78
CA LYS A 211 15.92 -5.59 25.49
C LYS A 211 15.03 -4.55 24.82
N GLU A 212 15.12 -3.30 25.23
CA GLU A 212 14.44 -2.16 24.60
C GLU A 212 14.88 -2.03 23.13
N ILE A 213 16.19 -1.97 22.89
CA ILE A 213 16.75 -1.85 21.54
C ILE A 213 16.29 -3.02 20.66
N ALA A 214 16.43 -4.25 21.15
CA ALA A 214 16.02 -5.44 20.41
C ALA A 214 14.52 -5.43 20.07
N THR A 215 13.66 -5.04 21.01
CA THR A 215 12.20 -5.02 20.82
C THR A 215 11.78 -3.99 19.77
N ILE A 216 12.35 -2.77 19.85
CA ILE A 216 12.04 -1.69 18.92
C ILE A 216 12.59 -2.01 17.53
N LEU A 217 13.81 -2.53 17.42
CA LEU A 217 14.39 -2.92 16.14
C LEU A 217 13.61 -4.06 15.48
N ASP A 218 13.20 -5.07 16.24
CA ASP A 218 12.39 -6.16 15.70
C ASP A 218 11.03 -5.66 15.19
N ALA A 219 10.37 -4.75 15.91
CA ALA A 219 9.13 -4.13 15.46
C ALA A 219 9.33 -3.24 14.21
N PHE A 220 10.42 -2.49 14.16
CA PHE A 220 10.80 -1.68 12.99
C PHE A 220 11.08 -2.55 11.76
N VAL A 221 11.84 -3.64 11.91
CA VAL A 221 12.12 -4.60 10.83
C VAL A 221 10.84 -5.27 10.38
N ALA A 222 9.95 -5.68 11.30
CA ALA A 222 8.66 -6.25 10.97
C ALA A 222 7.78 -5.27 10.17
N TYR A 223 7.74 -3.99 10.57
CA TYR A 223 7.04 -2.92 9.84
C TYR A 223 7.56 -2.78 8.40
N GLU A 224 8.87 -2.61 8.23
CA GLU A 224 9.52 -2.38 6.93
C GLU A 224 9.44 -3.61 6.02
N THR A 225 9.54 -4.81 6.59
CA THR A 225 9.41 -6.08 5.84
C THR A 225 7.96 -6.30 5.40
N ALA A 226 6.97 -5.95 6.25
CA ALA A 226 5.57 -6.03 5.88
C ALA A 226 5.24 -5.12 4.69
N LYS A 227 5.76 -3.88 4.67
CA LYS A 227 5.58 -2.96 3.54
C LYS A 227 6.22 -3.49 2.26
N SER A 228 7.51 -3.80 2.32
CA SER A 228 8.26 -4.25 1.14
C SER A 228 7.73 -5.56 0.54
N SER A 229 7.36 -6.53 1.37
CA SER A 229 6.81 -7.81 0.90
C SER A 229 5.39 -7.72 0.33
N SER A 230 4.58 -6.76 0.79
CA SER A 230 3.21 -6.60 0.28
C SER A 230 3.17 -6.03 -1.13
N SER A 231 4.21 -5.28 -1.54
CA SER A 231 4.25 -4.53 -2.81
C SER A 231 2.99 -3.67 -3.05
N CYS A 232 2.28 -3.29 -1.99
CA CYS A 232 1.02 -2.56 -2.05
C CYS A 232 1.24 -1.10 -1.64
N LEU A 233 0.86 -0.17 -2.51
CA LEU A 233 0.86 1.24 -2.17
C LEU A 233 -0.42 1.60 -1.42
N LEU A 234 -0.27 2.22 -0.26
CA LEU A 234 -1.41 2.80 0.45
C LEU A 234 -1.90 4.05 -0.28
N SER A 235 -3.23 4.20 -0.35
CA SER A 235 -3.85 5.32 -1.05
C SER A 235 -3.54 6.66 -0.37
N SER A 236 -2.79 7.53 -1.04
CA SER A 236 -2.50 8.88 -0.54
C SER A 236 -3.77 9.71 -0.36
N LYS A 237 -4.78 9.52 -1.24
CA LYS A 237 -6.08 10.20 -1.13
C LYS A 237 -6.79 9.82 0.18
N LEU A 238 -6.83 8.53 0.50
CA LEU A 238 -7.42 8.06 1.75
C LEU A 238 -6.60 8.48 2.96
N PHE A 239 -5.26 8.43 2.87
CA PHE A 239 -4.38 8.94 3.91
C PHE A 239 -4.69 10.40 4.23
N HIS A 240 -4.70 11.30 3.24
CA HIS A 240 -5.01 12.72 3.48
C HIS A 240 -6.42 12.95 4.03
N LYS A 241 -7.40 12.14 3.59
CA LYS A 241 -8.77 12.19 4.12
C LYS A 241 -8.86 11.78 5.59
N LEU A 242 -8.13 10.73 5.98
CA LEU A 242 -8.16 10.18 7.33
C LEU A 242 -7.22 10.91 8.29
N ASN A 243 -6.14 11.52 7.77
CA ASN A 243 -5.06 12.12 8.56
C ASN A 243 -5.55 13.04 9.69
N PRO A 244 -6.46 14.02 9.48
CA PRO A 244 -6.91 14.89 10.57
C PRO A 244 -7.57 14.13 11.74
N SER A 245 -8.32 13.07 11.43
CA SER A 245 -8.97 12.23 12.46
C SER A 245 -7.98 11.30 13.15
N LEU A 246 -7.05 10.72 12.39
CA LEU A 246 -6.03 9.81 12.92
C LEU A 246 -4.99 10.55 13.77
N THR A 247 -4.58 11.75 13.38
CA THR A 247 -3.68 12.60 14.18
C THR A 247 -4.29 12.92 15.54
N LYS A 248 -5.58 13.27 15.61
CA LYS A 248 -6.29 13.49 16.89
C LYS A 248 -6.32 12.23 17.76
N LYS A 249 -6.62 11.08 17.16
CA LYS A 249 -6.58 9.78 17.88
C LYS A 249 -5.17 9.46 18.37
N TRP A 250 -4.17 9.69 17.54
CA TRP A 250 -2.77 9.48 17.88
C TRP A 250 -2.31 10.39 19.02
N GLU A 251 -2.70 11.66 19.02
CA GLU A 251 -2.49 12.57 20.14
C GLU A 251 -3.11 12.04 21.44
N GLN A 252 -4.32 11.47 21.38
CA GLN A 252 -4.93 10.84 22.54
C GLN A 252 -4.13 9.62 23.01
N ILE A 253 -3.75 8.72 22.11
CA ILE A 253 -2.93 7.53 22.42
C ILE A 253 -1.61 7.94 23.09
N ARG A 254 -0.94 8.97 22.56
CA ARG A 254 0.31 9.47 23.16
C ARG A 254 0.12 9.98 24.58
N LYS A 255 -0.95 10.73 24.84
CA LYS A 255 -1.29 11.21 26.19
C LYS A 255 -1.56 10.05 27.13
N ASP A 256 -2.34 9.07 26.70
CA ASP A 256 -2.70 7.90 27.50
C ASP A 256 -1.47 7.05 27.86
N LEU A 257 -0.49 6.98 26.95
CA LEU A 257 0.77 6.26 27.15
C LEU A 257 1.85 7.10 27.87
N GLY A 258 1.61 8.39 28.10
CA GLY A 258 2.60 9.30 28.68
C GLY A 258 3.84 9.48 27.80
N MET A 259 3.65 9.56 26.47
CA MET A 259 4.72 9.76 25.47
C MET A 259 5.02 11.26 25.20
N ASP A 260 4.46 12.17 25.98
CA ASP A 260 4.68 13.61 25.86
C ASP A 260 6.00 13.98 26.54
N PHE A 261 7.03 14.28 25.73
CA PHE A 261 8.29 14.90 26.15
C PHE A 261 8.59 16.07 25.23
#